data_AF-A0A2E3UWT2-F1
#
_entry.id   AF-A0A2E3UWT2-F1
#
_cell.length_a   1.000
_cell.length_b   1.000
_cell.length_c   1.000
_cell.angle_alpha   90.00
_cell.angle_beta   90.00
_cell.angle_gamma   90.00
#
_symmetry.space_group_name_H-M   'P 1'
#
loop_
_entity.id
_entity.type
_entity.pdbx_description
1 polymer ?
#
loop_
_entity_poly.entity_id
_entity_poly.type
_entity_poly.pdbx_seq_one_letter_code
_entity_poly.pdbx_strand_id
1 'polypeptide(L)'
;MPKSIKASFDIHDKTQLEIIFDYFLLPDRKDLKKIESTQRFDLDFYLFFPPQMNINAETYKKENFFNDLRPLLSMKEPKYTWKMLYGEGKNRDISPLNCLEKLIEGKSEKDINKDITINQLRLFACGFSSFFNKNMKRKCKHLKRSQKKSKDLTKISMESFIFLKRYFGLFLLWKNFRKSFLLKLKTNKNIEIKNEVQFIDEYLHFILKENIARFTNSIKNYQPFLDKILFSIISRRVRAITKILYTEHNSEFSRVFKEKSPSSYKEKFSLRIGFLKRRVWQVLYLNVKEKNYFLNKKQFSYMIAAGVAALWALLANTMIWYSLQFGENNFFGNLSGEIVGFSGSAIILAFITAYILKDRIKDIGRKYLQNNLLKNLSDSHEKITYGSLNSKYINVGSISESFNFRNGQDHIPEEIINFREYKLGSRFLDQEETINYYKKVILKGKVINKINENIFAVRDIIRLNIKNYISRLGDPYFKTRLLTSEGKSKRIEVPRVYYIDLVLNYSQKDQSGQMQNIALDCRRLIVNKEGVVRLES
;
A
#
# COMPACT_ATOMS: atom_id res chain seq x y z
N MET A 1 -10.55 20.09 -11.23
CA MET A 1 -9.60 20.04 -10.10
C MET A 1 -8.68 18.83 -10.25
N PRO A 2 -7.41 18.86 -9.79
CA PRO A 2 -6.57 17.65 -9.78
C PRO A 2 -7.26 16.56 -8.94
N LYS A 3 -7.30 15.33 -9.43
CA LYS A 3 -7.85 14.19 -8.68
C LYS A 3 -7.09 14.06 -7.36
N SER A 4 -7.83 14.09 -6.24
CA SER A 4 -7.29 13.94 -4.89
C SER A 4 -6.82 12.52 -4.57
N ILE A 5 -7.39 11.53 -5.26
CA ILE A 5 -6.94 10.14 -5.26
C ILE A 5 -6.60 9.74 -6.69
N LYS A 6 -5.45 9.09 -6.87
CA LYS A 6 -5.13 8.39 -8.11
C LYS A 6 -4.89 6.91 -7.83
N ALA A 7 -5.66 6.05 -8.48
CA ALA A 7 -5.46 4.61 -8.46
C ALA A 7 -4.66 4.12 -9.69
N SER A 8 -3.91 3.04 -9.51
CA SER A 8 -3.36 2.24 -10.61
C SER A 8 -3.28 0.78 -10.19
N PHE A 9 -3.43 -0.11 -11.16
CA PHE A 9 -3.48 -1.56 -10.96
C PHE A 9 -2.33 -2.20 -11.73
N ASP A 10 -1.68 -3.19 -11.13
CA ASP A 10 -0.61 -3.95 -11.76
C ASP A 10 -0.61 -5.40 -11.26
N ILE A 11 -0.11 -6.32 -12.07
CA ILE A 11 0.12 -7.71 -11.65
C ILE A 11 1.55 -7.76 -11.13
N HIS A 12 1.71 -7.95 -9.81
CA HIS A 12 3.03 -7.96 -9.18
C HIS A 12 3.79 -9.25 -9.50
N ASP A 13 3.11 -10.38 -9.31
CA ASP A 13 3.58 -11.72 -9.64
C ASP A 13 2.38 -12.63 -9.94
N LYS A 14 2.62 -13.93 -10.11
CA LYS A 14 1.57 -14.91 -10.42
C LYS A 14 0.46 -15.00 -9.36
N THR A 15 0.71 -14.56 -8.14
CA THR A 15 -0.21 -14.70 -6.99
C THR A 15 -0.59 -13.38 -6.35
N GLN A 16 -0.01 -12.26 -6.76
CA GLN A 16 -0.21 -10.96 -6.12
C GLN A 16 -0.73 -9.91 -7.12
N LEU A 17 -1.90 -9.37 -6.81
CA LEU A 17 -2.42 -8.16 -7.44
C LEU A 17 -1.95 -6.94 -6.64
N GLU A 18 -1.39 -5.94 -7.32
CA GLU A 18 -0.96 -4.68 -6.69
C GLU A 18 -1.92 -3.55 -7.09
N ILE A 19 -2.54 -2.92 -6.09
CA ILE A 19 -3.39 -1.75 -6.25
C ILE A 19 -2.72 -0.58 -5.54
N ILE A 20 -2.37 0.46 -6.28
CA ILE A 20 -1.61 1.61 -5.78
C ILE A 20 -2.54 2.83 -5.73
N PHE A 21 -2.70 3.40 -4.54
CA PHE A 21 -3.36 4.67 -4.32
C PHE A 21 -2.32 5.75 -4.02
N ASP A 22 -2.39 6.88 -4.73
CA ASP A 22 -1.71 8.10 -4.34
C ASP A 22 -2.75 9.08 -3.78
N TYR A 23 -2.72 9.33 -2.46
CA TYR A 23 -3.52 10.34 -1.77
C TYR A 23 -2.80 11.69 -1.81
N PHE A 24 -3.32 12.63 -2.61
CA PHE A 24 -2.70 13.95 -2.77
C PHE A 24 -3.05 14.87 -1.60
N LEU A 25 -2.04 15.52 -1.03
CA LEU A 25 -2.22 16.51 0.03
C LEU A 25 -2.79 17.80 -0.56
N LEU A 26 -4.05 18.09 -0.25
CA LEU A 26 -4.75 19.27 -0.72
C LEU A 26 -4.37 20.56 0.05
N PRO A 27 -4.39 21.73 -0.63
CA PRO A 27 -4.13 23.02 -0.01
C PRO A 27 -5.27 23.47 0.94
N ASP A 28 -4.92 24.28 1.95
CA ASP A 28 -5.79 24.80 3.01
C ASP A 28 -6.86 25.75 2.44
N ARG A 29 -8.05 25.71 3.07
CA ARG A 29 -9.25 26.45 2.66
C ARG A 29 -9.06 27.97 2.65
N LYS A 30 -8.29 28.51 3.61
CA LYS A 30 -8.11 29.96 3.78
C LYS A 30 -6.84 30.50 3.12
N ASP A 31 -5.91 29.61 2.79
CA ASP A 31 -4.60 29.98 2.27
C ASP A 31 -4.12 28.86 1.33
N LEU A 32 -4.30 29.08 0.03
CA LEU A 32 -3.93 28.10 -1.01
C LEU A 32 -2.44 27.76 -1.03
N LYS A 33 -1.60 28.51 -0.29
CA LYS A 33 -0.18 28.21 -0.09
C LYS A 33 0.08 27.24 1.06
N LYS A 34 -0.89 27.01 1.95
CA LYS A 34 -0.79 26.06 3.07
C LYS A 34 -1.48 24.75 2.72
N ILE A 35 -1.17 23.67 3.43
CA ILE A 35 -1.80 22.36 3.26
C ILE A 35 -2.90 22.18 4.33
N GLU A 36 -4.04 21.59 3.97
CA GLU A 36 -5.09 21.26 4.95
C GLU A 36 -4.54 20.44 6.11
N SER A 37 -4.98 20.76 7.32
CA SER A 37 -4.48 20.13 8.55
C SER A 37 -4.78 18.64 8.62
N THR A 38 -5.95 18.21 8.17
CA THR A 38 -6.41 16.82 8.25
C THR A 38 -7.31 16.49 7.07
N GLN A 39 -6.99 15.43 6.35
CA GLN A 39 -7.70 14.98 5.15
C GLN A 39 -8.14 13.53 5.33
N ARG A 40 -9.38 13.22 4.96
CA ARG A 40 -9.98 11.88 5.05
C ARG A 40 -10.25 11.32 3.66
N PHE A 41 -9.74 10.13 3.40
CA PHE A 41 -9.93 9.37 2.18
C PHE A 41 -10.57 8.02 2.53
N ASP A 42 -11.61 7.65 1.81
CA ASP A 42 -12.38 6.44 2.02
C ASP A 42 -12.32 5.61 0.74
N LEU A 43 -12.02 4.32 0.89
CA LEU A 43 -11.94 3.35 -0.19
C LEU A 43 -12.88 2.19 0.13
N ASP A 44 -13.82 1.93 -0.76
CA ASP A 44 -14.70 0.76 -0.70
C ASP A 44 -14.33 -0.22 -1.81
N PHE A 45 -13.96 -1.43 -1.42
CA PHE A 45 -13.60 -2.54 -2.30
C PHE A 45 -14.72 -3.57 -2.30
N TYR A 46 -15.21 -3.92 -3.49
CA TYR A 46 -16.14 -5.03 -3.69
C TYR A 46 -15.46 -6.06 -4.58
N LEU A 47 -15.18 -7.23 -4.01
CA LEU A 47 -14.61 -8.39 -4.71
C LEU A 47 -15.72 -9.42 -4.89
N PHE A 48 -16.11 -9.67 -6.13
CA PHE A 48 -17.14 -10.62 -6.50
C PHE A 48 -16.50 -11.94 -6.91
N PHE A 49 -16.87 -13.02 -6.22
CA PHE A 49 -16.34 -14.36 -6.47
C PHE A 49 -17.40 -15.25 -7.09
N PRO A 50 -17.03 -16.01 -8.15
CA PRO A 50 -17.95 -16.94 -8.77
C PRO A 50 -18.12 -18.18 -7.86
N PRO A 51 -19.31 -18.80 -7.82
CA PRO A 51 -19.64 -19.85 -6.85
C PRO A 51 -18.68 -21.05 -6.89
N GLN A 52 -18.10 -21.34 -8.06
CA GLN A 52 -17.15 -22.44 -8.26
C GLN A 52 -15.86 -22.27 -7.46
N MET A 53 -15.53 -21.06 -7.00
CA MET A 53 -14.36 -20.82 -6.14
C MET A 53 -14.60 -21.17 -4.67
N ASN A 54 -15.87 -21.32 -4.25
CA ASN A 54 -16.26 -21.64 -2.88
C ASN A 54 -15.58 -20.73 -1.82
N ILE A 55 -15.61 -19.41 -2.05
CA ILE A 55 -15.13 -18.37 -1.14
C ILE A 55 -16.34 -17.75 -0.45
N ASN A 56 -16.55 -18.06 0.83
CA ASN A 56 -17.65 -17.55 1.64
C ASN A 56 -17.20 -17.40 3.10
N ALA A 57 -18.10 -16.93 3.98
CA ALA A 57 -17.82 -16.69 5.38
C ALA A 57 -17.34 -17.93 6.16
N GLU A 58 -17.64 -19.14 5.69
CA GLU A 58 -17.21 -20.39 6.32
C GLU A 58 -15.82 -20.84 5.83
N THR A 59 -15.57 -20.71 4.53
CA THR A 59 -14.36 -21.20 3.88
C THR A 59 -13.20 -20.20 3.88
N TYR A 60 -13.49 -18.91 4.00
CA TYR A 60 -12.50 -17.84 3.98
C TYR A 60 -12.85 -16.78 5.02
N LYS A 61 -12.17 -16.81 6.16
CA LYS A 61 -12.46 -15.89 7.26
C LYS A 61 -11.79 -14.54 7.08
N LYS A 62 -12.28 -13.54 7.82
CA LYS A 62 -11.71 -12.20 7.89
C LYS A 62 -10.20 -12.20 8.21
N GLU A 63 -9.75 -13.06 9.10
CA GLU A 63 -8.33 -13.17 9.46
C GLU A 63 -7.49 -13.61 8.26
N ASN A 64 -8.02 -14.50 7.41
CA ASN A 64 -7.35 -14.90 6.17
C ASN A 64 -7.22 -13.71 5.22
N PHE A 65 -8.28 -12.89 5.09
CA PHE A 65 -8.25 -11.69 4.28
C PHE A 65 -7.17 -10.71 4.70
N PHE A 66 -7.09 -10.38 5.99
CA PHE A 66 -6.04 -9.47 6.47
C PHE A 66 -4.64 -10.08 6.38
N ASN A 67 -4.47 -11.40 6.49
CA ASN A 67 -3.19 -12.08 6.26
C ASN A 67 -2.77 -12.10 4.78
N ASP A 68 -3.75 -12.15 3.86
CA ASP A 68 -3.53 -12.10 2.42
C ASP A 68 -3.33 -10.66 1.90
N LEU A 69 -3.73 -9.67 2.69
CA LEU A 69 -3.47 -8.26 2.44
C LEU A 69 -2.13 -7.84 3.04
N ARG A 70 -1.27 -7.28 2.20
CA ARG A 70 -0.07 -6.58 2.66
C ARG A 70 -0.19 -5.10 2.33
N PRO A 71 -0.55 -4.23 3.28
CA PRO A 71 -0.52 -2.79 3.08
C PRO A 71 0.92 -2.28 3.17
N LEU A 72 1.34 -1.50 2.18
CA LEU A 72 2.59 -0.74 2.26
C LEU A 72 2.31 0.74 2.08
N LEU A 73 2.39 1.49 3.18
CA LEU A 73 2.31 2.95 3.14
C LEU A 73 3.68 3.59 3.06
N SER A 74 3.81 4.56 2.18
CA SER A 74 4.99 5.40 2.07
C SER A 74 4.60 6.81 1.65
N MET A 75 5.38 7.81 2.03
CA MET A 75 5.32 9.11 1.40
C MET A 75 5.74 8.99 -0.06
N LYS A 76 5.09 9.76 -0.93
CA LYS A 76 5.52 9.84 -2.32
C LYS A 76 6.87 10.55 -2.40
N GLU A 77 7.70 10.10 -3.32
CA GLU A 77 9.02 10.69 -3.49
C GLU A 77 8.94 12.21 -3.78
N PRO A 78 9.90 13.00 -3.27
CA PRO A 78 9.97 14.43 -3.54
C PRO A 78 9.97 14.75 -5.04
N LYS A 79 9.13 15.70 -5.46
CA LYS A 79 9.13 16.19 -6.84
C LYS A 79 10.16 17.29 -7.03
N TYR A 80 11.29 16.96 -7.64
CA TYR A 80 12.30 17.96 -8.01
C TYR A 80 12.23 18.36 -9.49
N THR A 81 12.49 19.63 -9.75
CA THR A 81 12.77 20.16 -11.09
C THR A 81 14.27 20.12 -11.38
N TRP A 82 14.66 20.30 -12.65
CA TRP A 82 16.07 20.47 -13.00
C TRP A 82 16.72 21.60 -12.22
N LYS A 83 16.08 22.78 -12.17
CA LYS A 83 16.61 23.95 -11.46
C LYS A 83 16.85 23.63 -9.98
N MET A 84 15.89 22.97 -9.32
CA MET A 84 16.05 22.54 -7.93
C MET A 84 17.23 21.57 -7.73
N LEU A 85 17.38 20.55 -8.58
CA LEU A 85 18.49 19.59 -8.47
C LEU A 85 19.86 20.23 -8.71
N TYR A 86 19.94 21.25 -9.56
CA TYR A 86 21.15 22.04 -9.82
C TYR A 86 21.41 23.13 -8.77
N GLY A 87 20.49 23.37 -7.83
CA GLY A 87 20.61 24.49 -6.88
C GLY A 87 20.35 25.86 -7.51
N GLU A 88 19.67 25.90 -8.67
CA GLU A 88 19.42 27.09 -9.47
C GLU A 88 17.97 27.60 -9.36
N GLY A 89 17.72 28.84 -9.81
CA GLY A 89 16.39 29.45 -9.90
C GLY A 89 15.91 30.14 -8.62
N LYS A 90 14.62 30.52 -8.56
CA LYS A 90 14.02 31.23 -7.39
C LYS A 90 13.87 30.33 -6.14
N ASN A 91 13.97 29.01 -6.29
CA ASN A 91 13.76 28.02 -5.23
C ASN A 91 15.09 27.37 -4.78
N ARG A 92 16.19 28.14 -4.74
CA ARG A 92 17.52 27.60 -4.34
C ARG A 92 17.49 27.03 -2.93
N ASP A 93 16.74 27.65 -2.02
CA ASP A 93 16.65 27.22 -0.62
C ASP A 93 15.97 25.87 -0.43
N ILE A 94 15.21 25.42 -1.44
CA ILE A 94 14.48 24.14 -1.46
C ILE A 94 15.31 23.06 -2.19
N SER A 95 16.47 23.42 -2.74
CA SER A 95 17.36 22.46 -3.40
C SER A 95 17.85 21.42 -2.40
N PRO A 96 17.75 20.11 -2.69
CA PRO A 96 18.17 19.08 -1.75
C PRO A 96 19.66 19.12 -1.41
N LEU A 97 20.52 19.54 -2.34
CA LEU A 97 21.96 19.70 -2.08
C LEU A 97 22.24 20.91 -1.18
N ASN A 98 21.56 22.04 -1.42
CA ASN A 98 21.70 23.23 -0.57
C ASN A 98 21.14 22.98 0.83
N CYS A 99 20.05 22.22 0.97
CA CYS A 99 19.54 21.77 2.26
C CYS A 99 20.58 20.94 3.03
N LEU A 100 21.28 20.03 2.34
CA LEU A 100 22.35 19.25 2.95
C LEU A 100 23.56 20.10 3.34
N GLU A 101 23.89 21.11 2.55
CA GLU A 101 24.97 22.05 2.85
C GLU A 101 24.65 22.88 4.10
N LYS A 102 23.45 23.48 4.17
CA LYS A 102 22.98 24.25 5.33
C LYS A 102 22.94 23.43 6.63
N LEU A 103 22.75 22.12 6.55
CA LEU A 103 22.76 21.27 7.74
C LEU A 103 24.14 21.18 8.41
N ILE A 104 25.20 21.45 7.66
CA ILE A 104 26.61 21.30 8.10
C ILE A 104 27.33 22.65 8.16
N GLU A 105 26.91 23.62 7.36
CA GLU A 105 27.50 24.95 7.31
C GLU A 105 27.49 25.64 8.68
N GLY A 106 28.64 26.17 9.09
CA GLY A 106 28.81 26.89 10.38
C GLY A 106 28.71 26.03 11.63
N LYS A 107 28.53 24.70 11.53
CA LYS A 107 28.40 23.80 12.68
C LYS A 107 29.69 23.05 12.99
N SER A 108 29.98 22.87 14.28
CA SER A 108 31.01 21.94 14.70
C SER A 108 30.59 20.51 14.37
N GLU A 109 31.55 19.61 14.19
CA GLU A 109 31.25 18.22 13.83
C GLU A 109 30.39 17.49 14.89
N LYS A 110 30.42 17.96 16.14
CA LYS A 110 29.60 17.43 17.25
C LYS A 110 28.13 17.84 17.17
N ASP A 111 27.83 18.95 16.52
CA ASP A 111 26.48 19.53 16.45
C ASP A 111 25.68 19.04 15.24
N ILE A 112 26.30 18.20 14.40
CA ILE A 112 25.66 17.62 13.22
C ILE A 112 24.66 16.55 13.68
N ASN A 113 23.37 16.83 13.49
CA ASN A 113 22.34 15.83 13.73
C ASN A 113 22.41 14.75 12.64
N LYS A 114 22.94 13.60 13.04
CA LYS A 114 23.14 12.43 12.19
C LYS A 114 21.85 11.92 11.53
N ASP A 115 20.76 11.77 12.30
CA ASP A 115 19.50 11.22 11.77
C ASP A 115 18.87 12.14 10.72
N ILE A 116 18.85 13.44 10.98
CA ILE A 116 18.35 14.44 10.04
C ILE A 116 19.20 14.43 8.76
N THR A 117 20.53 14.38 8.91
CA THR A 117 21.47 14.38 7.77
C THR A 117 21.30 13.13 6.91
N ILE A 118 21.24 11.94 7.52
CA ILE A 118 21.01 10.67 6.82
C ILE A 118 19.66 10.68 6.10
N ASN A 119 18.61 11.19 6.73
CA ASN A 119 17.29 11.29 6.10
C ASN A 119 17.32 12.22 4.89
N GLN A 120 17.95 13.40 4.99
CA GLN A 120 18.06 14.31 3.84
C GLN A 120 18.90 13.71 2.70
N LEU A 121 19.98 13.00 3.01
CA LEU A 121 20.81 12.29 2.02
C LEU A 121 19.96 11.26 1.25
N ARG A 122 19.16 10.46 1.96
CA ARG A 122 18.25 9.48 1.35
C ARG A 122 17.15 10.13 0.54
N LEU A 123 16.54 11.22 1.02
CA LEU A 123 15.52 11.98 0.30
C LEU A 123 16.06 12.57 -1.02
N PHE A 124 17.30 13.08 -1.00
CA PHE A 124 18.02 13.46 -2.21
C PHE A 124 18.13 12.28 -3.19
N ALA A 125 18.67 11.14 -2.73
CA ALA A 125 18.88 9.96 -3.57
C ALA A 125 17.56 9.40 -4.15
N CYS A 126 16.49 9.37 -3.36
CA CYS A 126 15.14 9.00 -3.80
C CYS A 126 14.61 9.94 -4.89
N GLY A 127 14.62 11.25 -4.65
CA GLY A 127 14.11 12.23 -5.62
C GLY A 127 14.93 12.23 -6.91
N PHE A 128 16.26 12.15 -6.79
CA PHE A 128 17.19 12.07 -7.91
C PHE A 128 16.95 10.83 -8.79
N SER A 129 16.92 9.65 -8.15
CA SER A 129 16.71 8.38 -8.86
C SER A 129 15.32 8.26 -9.47
N SER A 130 14.26 8.73 -8.79
CA SER A 130 12.90 8.74 -9.35
C SER A 130 12.78 9.70 -10.53
N PHE A 131 13.32 10.92 -10.40
CA PHE A 131 13.35 11.90 -11.48
C PHE A 131 13.96 11.31 -12.75
N PHE A 132 15.09 10.62 -12.63
CA PHE A 132 15.77 10.02 -13.77
C PHE A 132 15.01 8.85 -14.38
N ASN A 133 14.66 7.86 -13.55
CA ASN A 133 13.96 6.66 -14.00
C ASN A 133 12.66 7.00 -14.71
N LYS A 134 11.86 7.92 -14.16
CA LYS A 134 10.57 8.31 -14.72
C LYS A 134 10.72 9.00 -16.07
N ASN A 135 11.63 9.96 -16.19
CA ASN A 135 11.84 10.71 -17.43
C ASN A 135 12.52 9.85 -18.51
N MET A 136 13.48 9.00 -18.15
CA MET A 136 14.11 8.08 -19.09
C MET A 136 13.11 7.03 -19.61
N LYS A 137 12.31 6.42 -18.73
CA LYS A 137 11.23 5.50 -19.13
C LYS A 137 10.23 6.16 -20.08
N ARG A 138 9.83 7.42 -19.82
CA ARG A 138 8.96 8.19 -20.73
C ARG A 138 9.58 8.35 -22.10
N LYS A 139 10.84 8.80 -22.17
CA LYS A 139 11.57 8.99 -23.44
C LYS A 139 11.73 7.68 -24.23
N CYS A 140 12.09 6.59 -23.56
CA CYS A 140 12.10 5.26 -24.17
C CYS A 140 10.71 4.83 -24.70
N LYS A 141 9.63 5.13 -23.97
CA LYS A 141 8.25 4.87 -24.45
C LYS A 141 7.89 5.75 -25.67
N HIS A 142 8.33 7.00 -25.71
CA HIS A 142 8.13 7.87 -26.87
C HIS A 142 8.85 7.34 -28.11
N LEU A 143 10.10 6.87 -27.97
CA LEU A 143 10.83 6.18 -29.05
C LEU A 143 10.06 4.94 -29.55
N LYS A 144 9.44 4.19 -28.65
CA LYS A 144 8.64 3.01 -29.03
C LYS A 144 7.37 3.34 -29.81
N ARG A 145 6.78 4.52 -29.58
CA ARG A 145 5.50 4.93 -30.18
C ARG A 145 5.66 5.64 -31.52
N SER A 146 6.84 6.12 -31.89
CA SER A 146 7.03 7.02 -33.03
C SER A 146 6.96 6.35 -34.43
N GLN A 147 6.22 5.24 -34.57
CA GLN A 147 5.90 4.55 -35.84
C GLN A 147 7.07 4.34 -36.82
N LYS A 148 8.33 4.33 -36.34
CA LYS A 148 9.55 4.22 -37.16
C LYS A 148 9.75 5.35 -38.20
N LYS A 149 9.19 6.55 -37.99
CA LYS A 149 9.44 7.73 -38.83
C LYS A 149 10.81 8.35 -38.53
N SER A 150 11.67 8.54 -39.54
CA SER A 150 13.08 8.93 -39.38
C SER A 150 13.31 10.32 -38.77
N LYS A 151 12.52 11.34 -39.17
CA LYS A 151 12.63 12.71 -38.63
C LYS A 151 12.25 12.77 -37.15
N ASP A 152 11.13 12.14 -36.77
CA ASP A 152 10.66 12.09 -35.38
C ASP A 152 11.62 11.30 -34.49
N LEU A 153 12.11 10.16 -34.97
CA LEU A 153 13.09 9.34 -34.26
C LEU A 153 14.40 10.09 -34.00
N THR A 154 14.89 10.85 -34.98
CA THR A 154 16.08 11.69 -34.86
C THR A 154 15.92 12.71 -33.74
N LYS A 155 14.82 13.47 -33.74
CA LYS A 155 14.51 14.47 -32.71
C LYS A 155 14.40 13.85 -31.33
N ILE A 156 13.61 12.78 -31.18
CA ILE A 156 13.41 12.10 -29.88
C ILE A 156 14.74 11.51 -29.37
N SER A 157 15.57 10.95 -30.25
CA SER A 157 16.89 10.40 -29.89
C SER A 157 17.85 11.49 -29.41
N MET A 158 17.91 12.64 -30.09
CA MET A 158 18.69 13.80 -29.67
C MET A 158 18.20 14.33 -28.31
N GLU A 159 16.90 14.54 -28.14
CA GLU A 159 16.33 15.01 -26.87
C GLU A 159 16.59 14.03 -25.71
N SER A 160 16.66 12.74 -26.01
CA SER A 160 16.96 11.70 -25.03
C SER A 160 18.44 11.66 -24.67
N PHE A 161 19.31 11.85 -25.65
CA PHE A 161 20.74 11.99 -25.42
C PHE A 161 21.09 13.27 -24.64
N ILE A 162 20.48 14.41 -24.97
CA ILE A 162 20.65 15.67 -24.22
C ILE A 162 20.22 15.49 -22.77
N PHE A 163 19.09 14.82 -22.54
CA PHE A 163 18.62 14.49 -21.19
C PHE A 163 19.62 13.62 -20.43
N LEU A 164 20.19 12.59 -21.07
CA LEU A 164 21.21 11.74 -20.46
C LEU A 164 22.47 12.54 -20.12
N LYS A 165 22.95 13.40 -21.02
CA LYS A 165 24.13 14.27 -20.78
C LYS A 165 23.89 15.21 -19.61
N ARG A 166 22.72 15.84 -19.53
CA ARG A 166 22.35 16.73 -18.41
C ARG A 166 22.32 15.97 -17.09
N TYR A 167 21.77 14.76 -17.09
CA TYR A 167 21.74 13.93 -15.89
C TYR A 167 23.14 13.47 -15.46
N PHE A 168 24.02 13.13 -16.41
CA PHE A 168 25.42 12.86 -16.11
C PHE A 168 26.11 14.07 -15.46
N GLY A 169 25.78 15.29 -15.91
CA GLY A 169 26.23 16.53 -15.27
C GLY A 169 25.77 16.66 -13.80
N LEU A 170 24.50 16.34 -13.50
CA LEU A 170 24.01 16.29 -12.12
C LEU A 170 24.76 15.27 -11.25
N PHE A 171 25.11 14.13 -11.83
CA PHE A 171 25.89 13.13 -11.14
C PHE A 171 27.33 13.60 -10.84
N LEU A 172 27.96 14.33 -11.76
CA LEU A 172 29.25 15.00 -11.50
C LEU A 172 29.13 16.07 -10.41
N LEU A 173 28.02 16.82 -10.36
CA LEU A 173 27.75 17.77 -9.27
C LEU A 173 27.66 17.06 -7.92
N TRP A 174 26.93 15.94 -7.84
CA TRP A 174 26.93 15.10 -6.65
C TRP A 174 28.35 14.65 -6.27
N LYS A 175 29.19 14.29 -7.23
CA LYS A 175 30.59 13.89 -6.94
C LYS A 175 31.44 15.02 -6.38
N ASN A 176 31.27 16.24 -6.88
CA ASN A 176 31.97 17.38 -6.33
C ASN A 176 31.47 17.69 -4.91
N PHE A 177 30.14 17.68 -4.73
CA PHE A 177 29.51 17.86 -3.43
C PHE A 177 29.95 16.80 -2.42
N ARG A 178 29.93 15.51 -2.75
CA ARG A 178 30.32 14.45 -1.80
C ARG A 178 31.78 14.61 -1.34
N LYS A 179 32.67 15.07 -2.22
CA LYS A 179 34.09 15.29 -1.90
C LYS A 179 34.22 16.41 -0.86
N SER A 180 33.61 17.56 -1.10
CA SER A 180 33.63 18.68 -0.14
C SER A 180 32.90 18.33 1.16
N PHE A 181 31.79 17.60 1.06
CA PHE A 181 30.99 17.12 2.20
C PHE A 181 31.78 16.17 3.11
N LEU A 182 32.45 15.17 2.54
CA LEU A 182 33.25 14.21 3.31
C LEU A 182 34.49 14.87 3.95
N LEU A 183 35.09 15.87 3.31
CA LEU A 183 36.20 16.65 3.87
C LEU A 183 35.81 17.43 5.14
N LYS A 184 34.53 17.82 5.26
CA LYS A 184 33.99 18.48 6.46
C LYS A 184 33.76 17.49 7.62
N LEU A 185 33.66 16.19 7.36
CA LEU A 185 33.43 15.13 8.34
C LEU A 185 34.76 14.44 8.72
N LYS A 186 35.69 15.14 9.37
CA LYS A 186 37.06 14.64 9.57
C LYS A 186 37.17 13.51 10.60
N THR A 187 36.31 13.46 11.63
CA THR A 187 36.46 12.47 12.72
C THR A 187 35.73 11.15 12.47
N ASN A 188 36.06 10.12 13.26
CA ASN A 188 35.37 8.82 13.25
C ASN A 188 33.97 8.88 13.88
N LYS A 189 33.58 10.00 14.51
CA LYS A 189 32.25 10.16 15.14
C LYS A 189 31.10 10.11 14.14
N ASN A 190 31.34 10.45 12.87
CA ASN A 190 30.33 10.47 11.81
C ASN A 190 30.46 9.30 10.81
N ILE A 191 30.99 8.15 11.25
CA ILE A 191 31.21 6.99 10.37
C ILE A 191 29.92 6.53 9.68
N GLU A 192 28.78 6.63 10.34
CA GLU A 192 27.49 6.24 9.75
C GLU A 192 27.03 7.18 8.63
N ILE A 193 27.29 8.49 8.74
CA ILE A 193 27.01 9.44 7.67
C ILE A 193 27.93 9.13 6.48
N LYS A 194 29.22 8.87 6.73
CA LYS A 194 30.19 8.48 5.69
C LYS A 194 29.76 7.21 4.95
N ASN A 195 29.36 6.18 5.70
CA ASN A 195 28.85 4.93 5.13
C ASN A 195 27.58 5.17 4.31
N GLU A 196 26.66 6.02 4.80
CA GLU A 196 25.45 6.36 4.05
C GLU A 196 25.76 7.06 2.73
N VAL A 197 26.72 8.00 2.72
CA VAL A 197 27.18 8.66 1.48
C VAL A 197 27.75 7.64 0.50
N GLN A 198 28.53 6.66 0.96
CA GLN A 198 29.06 5.58 0.11
C GLN A 198 27.94 4.71 -0.47
N PHE A 199 26.95 4.30 0.33
CA PHE A 199 25.81 3.52 -0.16
C PHE A 199 24.98 4.30 -1.19
N ILE A 200 24.76 5.60 -0.97
CA ILE A 200 24.05 6.46 -1.92
C ILE A 200 24.85 6.60 -3.21
N ASP A 201 26.17 6.82 -3.12
CA ASP A 201 27.03 6.92 -4.30
C ASP A 201 26.96 5.64 -5.16
N GLU A 202 27.06 4.47 -4.53
CA GLU A 202 26.93 3.17 -5.20
C GLU A 202 25.54 3.01 -5.84
N TYR A 203 24.47 3.37 -5.12
CA TYR A 203 23.11 3.33 -5.64
C TYR A 203 22.92 4.24 -6.86
N LEU A 204 23.42 5.48 -6.80
CA LEU A 204 23.33 6.44 -7.91
C LEU A 204 24.12 5.98 -9.13
N HIS A 205 25.32 5.39 -8.94
CA HIS A 205 26.07 4.75 -10.02
C HIS A 205 25.27 3.61 -10.66
N PHE A 206 24.63 2.75 -9.87
CA PHE A 206 23.78 1.66 -10.38
C PHE A 206 22.62 2.20 -11.22
N ILE A 207 21.86 3.16 -10.69
CA ILE A 207 20.73 3.78 -11.40
C ILE A 207 21.19 4.43 -12.71
N LEU A 208 22.36 5.06 -12.72
CA LEU A 208 22.94 5.64 -13.91
C LEU A 208 23.29 4.58 -14.97
N LYS A 209 23.99 3.51 -14.58
CA LYS A 209 24.33 2.39 -15.47
C LYS A 209 23.08 1.72 -16.06
N GLU A 210 22.08 1.44 -15.24
CA GLU A 210 20.83 0.78 -15.67
C GLU A 210 20.08 1.61 -16.73
N ASN A 211 19.98 2.93 -16.52
CA ASN A 211 19.27 3.80 -17.47
C ASN A 211 20.09 4.09 -18.73
N ILE A 212 21.43 4.15 -18.66
CA ILE A 212 22.28 4.17 -19.85
C ILE A 212 22.04 2.90 -20.67
N ALA A 213 22.02 1.72 -20.04
CA ALA A 213 21.75 0.45 -20.71
C ALA A 213 20.34 0.40 -21.34
N ARG A 214 19.32 0.91 -20.64
CA ARG A 214 17.96 1.04 -21.20
C ARG A 214 17.92 1.95 -22.44
N PHE A 215 18.63 3.06 -22.38
CA PHE A 215 18.71 4.02 -23.48
C PHE A 215 19.44 3.43 -24.68
N THR A 216 20.60 2.79 -24.47
CA THR A 216 21.36 2.15 -25.56
C THR A 216 20.58 1.03 -26.22
N ASN A 217 19.92 0.16 -25.44
CA ASN A 217 19.06 -0.89 -25.99
C ASN A 217 17.88 -0.31 -26.78
N SER A 218 17.28 0.78 -26.28
CA SER A 218 16.20 1.45 -27.01
C SER A 218 16.70 1.99 -28.35
N ILE A 219 17.84 2.70 -28.39
CA ILE A 219 18.36 3.26 -29.65
C ILE A 219 18.79 2.16 -30.62
N LYS A 220 19.47 1.10 -30.15
CA LYS A 220 19.91 -0.01 -31.00
C LYS A 220 18.76 -0.63 -31.78
N ASN A 221 17.61 -0.83 -31.13
CA ASN A 221 16.42 -1.38 -31.78
C ASN A 221 15.86 -0.49 -32.91
N TYR A 222 16.21 0.80 -32.94
CA TYR A 222 15.80 1.75 -33.97
C TYR A 222 16.95 2.22 -34.87
N GLN A 223 18.13 1.61 -34.75
CA GLN A 223 19.31 1.96 -35.55
C GLN A 223 19.04 2.02 -37.06
N PRO A 224 18.27 1.09 -37.69
CA PRO A 224 18.02 1.14 -39.14
C PRO A 224 17.25 2.38 -39.60
N PHE A 225 16.54 3.06 -38.70
CA PHE A 225 15.67 4.20 -39.01
C PHE A 225 16.28 5.54 -38.59
N LEU A 226 17.48 5.52 -38.01
CA LEU A 226 18.22 6.70 -37.57
C LEU A 226 19.30 7.06 -38.58
N ASP A 227 19.60 8.35 -38.67
CA ASP A 227 20.80 8.82 -39.37
C ASP A 227 22.05 8.13 -38.78
N LYS A 228 22.85 7.51 -39.67
CA LYS A 228 24.10 6.82 -39.33
C LYS A 228 25.08 7.74 -38.58
N ILE A 229 25.18 9.01 -38.99
CA ILE A 229 26.06 10.01 -38.37
C ILE A 229 25.60 10.26 -36.94
N LEU A 230 24.31 10.55 -36.75
CA LEU A 230 23.74 10.79 -35.44
C LEU A 230 23.91 9.59 -34.50
N PHE A 231 23.61 8.38 -34.99
CA PHE A 231 23.77 7.16 -34.22
C PHE A 231 25.23 6.96 -33.79
N SER A 232 26.20 7.26 -34.68
CA SER A 232 27.63 7.18 -34.35
C SER A 232 28.04 8.17 -33.26
N ILE A 233 27.53 9.42 -33.31
CA ILE A 233 27.80 10.46 -32.32
C ILE A 233 27.24 10.05 -30.95
N ILE A 234 25.98 9.63 -30.90
CA ILE A 234 25.33 9.21 -29.66
C ILE A 234 26.08 8.00 -29.09
N SER A 235 26.37 6.98 -29.91
CA SER A 235 27.07 5.77 -29.49
C SER A 235 28.46 6.06 -28.92
N ARG A 236 29.24 6.93 -29.59
CA ARG A 236 30.58 7.35 -29.12
C ARG A 236 30.51 8.08 -27.79
N ARG A 237 29.57 9.00 -27.63
CA ARG A 237 29.39 9.77 -26.39
C ARG A 237 28.90 8.91 -25.23
N VAL A 238 27.95 8.00 -25.48
CA VAL A 238 27.51 7.04 -24.47
C VAL A 238 28.66 6.13 -24.05
N ARG A 239 29.49 5.65 -25.00
CA ARG A 239 30.68 4.86 -24.69
C ARG A 239 31.66 5.62 -23.78
N ALA A 240 31.87 6.91 -24.05
CA ALA A 240 32.73 7.76 -23.20
C ALA A 240 32.17 7.89 -21.77
N ILE A 241 30.88 8.18 -21.61
CA ILE A 241 30.21 8.24 -20.29
C ILE A 241 30.35 6.89 -19.57
N THR A 242 30.08 5.79 -20.27
CA THR A 242 30.18 4.44 -19.71
C THR A 242 31.61 4.13 -19.25
N LYS A 243 32.63 4.50 -20.04
CA LYS A 243 34.04 4.31 -19.66
C LYS A 243 34.37 5.03 -18.36
N ILE A 244 33.96 6.30 -18.21
CA ILE A 244 34.14 7.08 -16.98
C ILE A 244 33.50 6.35 -15.78
N LEU A 245 32.28 5.84 -15.93
CA LEU A 245 31.58 5.12 -14.85
C LEU A 245 32.21 3.78 -14.47
N TYR A 246 32.91 3.12 -15.39
CA TYR A 246 33.65 1.89 -15.09
C TYR A 246 35.00 2.17 -14.43
N THR A 247 35.68 3.25 -14.80
CA THR A 247 36.97 3.61 -14.20
C THR A 247 36.82 4.18 -12.79
N GLU A 248 35.71 4.88 -12.51
CA GLU A 248 35.57 5.62 -11.26
C GLU A 248 35.04 4.80 -10.07
N HIS A 249 34.38 3.67 -10.29
CA HIS A 249 33.80 2.88 -9.20
C HIS A 249 34.59 1.58 -9.00
N ASN A 250 35.40 1.55 -7.94
CA ASN A 250 36.27 0.44 -7.56
C ASN A 250 35.63 -0.56 -6.57
N SER A 251 34.30 -0.54 -6.39
CA SER A 251 33.66 -1.57 -5.56
C SER A 251 33.69 -2.93 -6.26
N GLU A 252 33.83 -4.00 -5.48
CA GLU A 252 33.78 -5.39 -5.94
C GLU A 252 32.51 -5.68 -6.78
N PHE A 253 31.41 -4.97 -6.48
CA PHE A 253 30.11 -5.08 -7.16
C PHE A 253 29.92 -4.17 -8.37
N SER A 254 30.73 -3.12 -8.52
CA SER A 254 30.72 -2.28 -9.72
C SER A 254 31.63 -2.81 -10.82
N ARG A 255 32.54 -3.73 -10.46
CA ARG A 255 33.32 -4.51 -11.41
C ARG A 255 32.44 -5.55 -12.10
N VAL A 256 31.77 -5.07 -13.15
CA VAL A 256 31.55 -5.87 -14.35
C VAL A 256 30.66 -7.11 -14.11
N PHE A 257 29.41 -6.86 -13.72
CA PHE A 257 28.33 -7.81 -13.98
C PHE A 257 28.32 -8.10 -15.49
N LYS A 258 28.81 -9.28 -15.86
CA LYS A 258 28.81 -9.82 -17.23
C LYS A 258 27.68 -10.83 -17.32
N GLU A 259 27.16 -11.00 -18.53
CA GLU A 259 26.18 -12.05 -18.82
C GLU A 259 26.69 -13.44 -18.40
N LYS A 260 27.99 -13.69 -18.61
CA LYS A 260 28.71 -14.92 -18.25
C LYS A 260 29.23 -14.96 -16.80
N SER A 261 28.82 -14.04 -15.92
CA SER A 261 29.22 -14.10 -14.50
C SER A 261 28.66 -15.36 -13.81
N PRO A 262 29.38 -15.96 -12.84
CA PRO A 262 28.88 -17.10 -12.05
C PRO A 262 27.56 -16.80 -11.34
N SER A 263 26.74 -17.82 -11.10
CA SER A 263 25.44 -17.69 -10.43
C SER A 263 25.55 -17.05 -9.04
N SER A 264 26.57 -17.39 -8.26
CA SER A 264 26.83 -16.79 -6.94
C SER A 264 27.09 -15.28 -7.01
N TYR A 265 27.79 -14.81 -8.05
CA TYR A 265 28.01 -13.38 -8.26
C TYR A 265 26.70 -12.67 -8.65
N LYS A 266 25.88 -13.32 -9.49
CA LYS A 266 24.56 -12.79 -9.88
C LYS A 266 23.63 -12.62 -8.68
N GLU A 267 23.64 -13.59 -7.78
CA GLU A 267 22.90 -13.54 -6.52
C GLU A 267 23.37 -12.39 -5.61
N LYS A 268 24.68 -12.30 -5.33
CA LYS A 268 25.24 -11.22 -4.49
C LYS A 268 24.94 -9.83 -5.08
N PHE A 269 25.01 -9.69 -6.41
CA PHE A 269 24.65 -8.45 -7.09
C PHE A 269 23.17 -8.09 -6.89
N SER A 270 22.26 -9.07 -7.05
CA SER A 270 20.82 -8.88 -6.80
C SER A 270 20.55 -8.47 -5.34
N LEU A 271 21.16 -9.16 -4.37
CA LEU A 271 21.05 -8.84 -2.95
C LEU A 271 21.56 -7.43 -2.64
N ARG A 272 22.71 -7.04 -3.20
CA ARG A 272 23.30 -5.71 -2.99
C ARG A 272 22.39 -4.60 -3.51
N ILE A 273 21.85 -4.75 -4.72
CA ILE A 273 20.91 -3.76 -5.28
C ILE A 273 19.64 -3.67 -4.44
N GLY A 274 19.09 -4.82 -4.03
CA GLY A 274 17.94 -4.89 -3.15
C GLY A 274 18.18 -4.14 -1.84
N PHE A 275 19.33 -4.36 -1.22
CA PHE A 275 19.77 -3.67 -0.02
C PHE A 275 19.89 -2.15 -0.23
N LEU A 276 20.63 -1.71 -1.25
CA LEU A 276 20.84 -0.28 -1.53
C LEU A 276 19.51 0.43 -1.81
N LYS A 277 18.65 -0.17 -2.62
CA LYS A 277 17.32 0.36 -2.91
C LYS A 277 16.49 0.43 -1.63
N ARG A 278 16.39 -0.65 -0.85
CA ARG A 278 15.64 -0.64 0.42
C ARG A 278 16.17 0.45 1.36
N ARG A 279 17.50 0.59 1.47
CA ARG A 279 18.15 1.56 2.35
C ARG A 279 17.86 3.00 1.97
N VAL A 280 17.84 3.31 0.67
CA VAL A 280 17.49 4.66 0.17
C VAL A 280 15.99 4.92 0.35
N TRP A 281 15.13 3.97 -0.06
CA TRP A 281 13.68 4.16 -0.11
C TRP A 281 12.98 4.09 1.26
N GLN A 282 13.60 3.47 2.27
CA GLN A 282 13.01 3.38 3.62
C GLN A 282 12.74 4.74 4.27
N VAL A 283 13.43 5.81 3.84
CA VAL A 283 13.17 7.18 4.33
C VAL A 283 11.77 7.66 3.99
N LEU A 284 11.09 7.03 3.03
CA LEU A 284 9.72 7.35 2.67
C LEU A 284 8.71 6.44 3.38
N TYR A 285 9.14 5.32 3.97
CA TYR A 285 8.20 4.34 4.53
C TYR A 285 7.51 4.90 5.76
N LEU A 286 6.20 4.65 5.83
CA LEU A 286 5.37 4.98 6.97
C LEU A 286 5.13 3.70 7.76
N ASN A 287 5.36 3.78 9.06
CA ASN A 287 5.11 2.66 9.95
C ASN A 287 3.67 2.72 10.41
N VAL A 288 2.91 1.70 10.01
CA VAL A 288 1.62 1.40 10.62
C VAL A 288 1.94 0.42 11.74
N LYS A 289 1.78 0.86 13.01
CA LYS A 289 2.02 -0.05 14.13
C LYS A 289 0.86 -1.05 14.14
N GLU A 290 1.13 -2.26 13.66
CA GLU A 290 0.32 -3.46 13.90
C GLU A 290 0.29 -3.70 15.42
N LYS A 291 -0.59 -2.99 16.11
CA LYS A 291 -1.03 -3.44 17.41
C LYS A 291 -2.08 -4.49 17.10
N ASN A 292 -1.78 -5.75 17.42
CA ASN A 292 -2.67 -6.92 17.37
C ASN A 292 -3.94 -6.79 18.23
N TYR A 293 -4.45 -5.58 18.46
CA TYR A 293 -5.84 -5.36 18.79
C TYR A 293 -6.63 -5.45 17.50
N PHE A 294 -6.73 -6.67 16.95
CA PHE A 294 -8.03 -7.03 16.41
C PHE A 294 -8.97 -6.82 17.58
N LEU A 295 -9.74 -5.73 17.54
CA LEU A 295 -10.91 -5.65 18.39
C LEU A 295 -11.74 -6.83 17.96
N ASN A 296 -11.58 -7.95 18.64
CA ASN A 296 -12.42 -9.11 18.49
C ASN A 296 -13.78 -8.60 18.94
N LYS A 297 -14.55 -8.01 18.02
CA LYS A 297 -15.90 -7.47 18.27
C LYS A 297 -16.72 -8.53 18.99
N LYS A 298 -16.47 -9.80 18.66
CA LYS A 298 -16.89 -10.99 19.41
C LYS A 298 -16.50 -10.92 20.89
N GLN A 299 -15.22 -10.93 21.26
CA GLN A 299 -14.76 -10.84 22.66
C GLN A 299 -15.27 -9.58 23.37
N PHE A 300 -15.25 -8.41 22.73
CA PHE A 300 -15.76 -7.18 23.34
C PHE A 300 -17.28 -7.24 23.60
N SER A 301 -18.06 -7.75 22.63
CA SER A 301 -19.49 -8.02 22.83
C SER A 301 -19.73 -9.09 23.91
N TYR A 302 -18.87 -10.11 24.00
CA TYR A 302 -18.94 -11.15 25.01
C TYR A 302 -18.69 -10.57 26.40
N MET A 303 -17.74 -9.63 26.54
CA MET A 303 -17.43 -8.94 27.79
C MET A 303 -18.59 -8.05 28.23
N ILE A 304 -19.13 -7.20 27.34
CA ILE A 304 -20.27 -6.34 27.68
C ILE A 304 -21.49 -7.18 28.05
N ALA A 305 -21.83 -8.19 27.25
CA ALA A 305 -22.98 -9.05 27.52
C ALA A 305 -22.81 -9.83 28.84
N ALA A 306 -21.59 -10.29 29.16
CA ALA A 306 -21.30 -10.93 30.44
C ALA A 306 -21.40 -9.95 31.61
N GLY A 307 -20.95 -8.70 31.43
CA GLY A 307 -21.09 -7.64 32.43
C GLY A 307 -22.55 -7.32 32.73
N VAL A 308 -23.38 -7.15 31.71
CA VAL A 308 -24.84 -6.94 31.86
C VAL A 308 -25.50 -8.14 32.55
N ALA A 309 -25.15 -9.37 32.15
CA ALA A 309 -25.67 -10.57 32.78
C ALA A 309 -25.24 -10.72 34.25
N ALA A 310 -24.00 -10.33 34.58
CA ALA A 310 -23.51 -10.32 35.96
C ALA A 310 -24.22 -9.28 36.83
N LEU A 311 -24.46 -8.08 36.29
CA LEU A 311 -25.27 -7.05 36.95
C LEU A 311 -26.69 -7.52 37.21
N TRP A 312 -27.33 -8.16 36.23
CA TRP A 312 -28.66 -8.77 36.40
C TRP A 312 -28.67 -9.82 37.52
N ALA A 313 -27.71 -10.74 37.52
CA ALA A 313 -27.62 -11.77 38.55
C ALA A 313 -27.40 -11.19 39.96
N LEU A 314 -26.61 -10.12 40.07
CA LEU A 314 -26.40 -9.41 41.33
C LEU A 314 -27.69 -8.73 41.79
N LEU A 315 -28.41 -8.04 40.90
CA LEU A 315 -29.69 -7.42 41.21
C LEU A 315 -30.76 -8.45 41.60
N ALA A 316 -30.86 -9.57 40.88
CA ALA A 316 -31.80 -10.63 41.20
C ALA A 316 -31.49 -11.27 42.56
N ASN A 317 -30.21 -11.61 42.83
CA ASN A 317 -29.82 -12.18 44.12
C ASN A 317 -30.04 -11.21 45.29
N THR A 318 -29.73 -9.93 45.09
CA THR A 318 -29.96 -8.91 46.13
C THR A 318 -31.45 -8.68 46.37
N MET A 319 -32.30 -8.70 45.34
CA MET A 319 -33.75 -8.64 45.49
C MET A 319 -34.32 -9.87 46.21
N ILE A 320 -33.88 -11.09 45.84
CA ILE A 320 -34.29 -12.33 46.51
C ILE A 320 -33.85 -12.31 47.98
N TRP A 321 -32.61 -11.89 48.27
CA TRP A 321 -32.10 -11.77 49.64
C TRP A 321 -32.88 -10.71 50.43
N TYR A 322 -33.15 -9.55 49.85
CA TYR A 322 -33.94 -8.50 50.48
C TYR A 322 -35.38 -8.96 50.76
N SER A 323 -36.02 -9.67 49.82
CA SER A 323 -37.36 -10.21 50.02
C SER A 323 -37.39 -11.31 51.09
N LEU A 324 -36.30 -12.06 51.27
CA LEU A 324 -36.17 -13.04 52.36
C LEU A 324 -35.96 -12.39 53.74
N GLN A 325 -35.32 -11.21 53.79
CA GLN A 325 -34.95 -10.59 55.07
C GLN A 325 -35.92 -9.50 55.55
N PHE A 326 -36.58 -8.78 54.63
CA PHE A 326 -37.40 -7.59 54.95
C PHE A 326 -38.83 -7.64 54.39
N GLY A 327 -39.23 -8.72 53.73
CA GLY A 327 -40.59 -8.86 53.19
C GLY A 327 -41.63 -9.08 54.29
N GLU A 328 -42.40 -8.06 54.66
CA GLU A 328 -43.58 -8.18 55.54
C GLU A 328 -44.75 -8.97 54.91
N ASN A 329 -44.68 -9.26 53.61
CA ASN A 329 -45.66 -10.07 52.91
C ASN A 329 -45.25 -11.55 52.93
N ASN A 330 -46.15 -12.39 53.46
CA ASN A 330 -46.12 -13.87 53.49
C ASN A 330 -46.07 -14.53 52.09
N PHE A 331 -45.10 -14.19 51.24
CA PHE A 331 -44.81 -14.99 50.04
C PHE A 331 -43.84 -16.14 50.35
N PHE A 332 -43.06 -16.01 51.43
CA PHE A 332 -42.09 -16.98 51.94
C PHE A 332 -42.18 -17.13 53.47
N GLY A 333 -43.39 -17.14 54.02
CA GLY A 333 -43.63 -17.09 55.47
C GLY A 333 -43.26 -18.38 56.22
N ASN A 334 -42.67 -18.19 57.40
CA ASN A 334 -42.42 -19.08 58.53
C ASN A 334 -41.50 -20.31 58.34
N LEU A 335 -40.21 -20.10 58.58
CA LEU A 335 -39.16 -21.10 58.83
C LEU A 335 -39.23 -21.69 60.26
N SER A 336 -40.42 -22.06 60.72
CA SER A 336 -40.58 -22.71 62.02
C SER A 336 -41.68 -23.77 61.95
N GLY A 337 -41.29 -25.01 61.69
CA GLY A 337 -42.15 -26.18 61.78
C GLY A 337 -42.43 -26.81 60.42
N GLU A 338 -41.84 -27.99 60.24
CA GLU A 338 -42.24 -29.13 59.41
C GLU A 338 -42.99 -28.90 58.08
N ILE A 339 -42.53 -29.67 57.08
CA ILE A 339 -42.99 -29.74 55.69
C ILE A 339 -42.20 -28.78 54.79
N VAL A 340 -41.66 -29.36 53.71
CA VAL A 340 -41.11 -28.68 52.53
C VAL A 340 -42.24 -27.88 51.89
N GLY A 341 -42.60 -26.77 52.54
CA GLY A 341 -43.66 -25.87 52.13
C GLY A 341 -43.25 -25.13 50.87
N PHE A 342 -44.24 -24.90 50.03
CA PHE A 342 -44.23 -24.19 48.73
C PHE A 342 -43.26 -22.98 48.62
N SER A 343 -42.90 -22.37 49.74
CA SER A 343 -41.88 -21.33 49.89
C SER A 343 -40.47 -21.76 49.45
N GLY A 344 -39.96 -22.93 49.87
CA GLY A 344 -38.58 -23.34 49.57
C GLY A 344 -38.38 -23.67 48.09
N SER A 345 -39.37 -24.34 47.49
CA SER A 345 -39.38 -24.64 46.05
C SER A 345 -39.53 -23.37 45.21
N ALA A 346 -40.27 -22.37 45.67
CA ALA A 346 -40.35 -21.06 45.00
C ALA A 346 -39.04 -20.27 45.05
N ILE A 347 -38.25 -20.35 46.14
CA ILE A 347 -36.90 -19.74 46.22
C ILE A 347 -35.96 -20.42 45.21
N ILE A 348 -35.92 -21.76 45.25
CA ILE A 348 -35.10 -22.54 44.32
C ILE A 348 -35.51 -22.25 42.87
N LEU A 349 -36.82 -22.18 42.59
CA LEU A 349 -37.36 -21.80 41.28
C LEU A 349 -36.95 -20.38 40.88
N ALA A 350 -36.96 -19.42 41.81
CA ALA A 350 -36.52 -18.05 41.56
C ALA A 350 -35.02 -17.97 41.23
N PHE A 351 -34.17 -18.69 41.97
CA PHE A 351 -32.74 -18.78 41.65
C PHE A 351 -32.48 -19.47 40.30
N ILE A 352 -33.17 -20.57 40.02
CA ILE A 352 -33.08 -21.26 38.72
C ILE A 352 -33.53 -20.33 37.59
N THR A 353 -34.63 -19.61 37.77
CA THR A 353 -35.17 -18.66 36.79
C THR A 353 -34.21 -17.49 36.57
N ALA A 354 -33.66 -16.90 37.64
CA ALA A 354 -32.65 -15.85 37.55
C ALA A 354 -31.40 -16.33 36.81
N TYR A 355 -30.97 -17.57 37.06
CA TYR A 355 -29.84 -18.20 36.39
C TYR A 355 -30.10 -18.43 34.88
N ILE A 356 -31.28 -18.96 34.52
CA ILE A 356 -31.67 -19.15 33.11
C ILE A 356 -31.77 -17.80 32.39
N LEU A 357 -32.38 -16.79 33.03
CA LEU A 357 -32.50 -15.45 32.48
C LEU A 357 -31.13 -14.79 32.27
N LYS A 358 -30.18 -14.97 33.20
CA LYS A 358 -28.79 -14.53 33.04
C LYS A 358 -28.17 -15.09 31.76
N ASP A 359 -28.32 -16.39 31.51
CA ASP A 359 -27.78 -17.02 30.31
C ASP A 359 -28.48 -16.53 29.03
N ARG A 360 -29.80 -16.32 29.07
CA ARG A 360 -30.55 -15.75 27.94
C ARG A 360 -30.17 -14.30 27.65
N ILE A 361 -30.05 -13.44 28.66
CA ILE A 361 -29.58 -12.05 28.53
C ILE A 361 -28.19 -12.01 27.92
N LYS A 362 -27.30 -12.89 28.36
CA LYS A 362 -25.94 -13.00 27.81
C LYS A 362 -25.99 -13.32 26.32
N ASP A 363 -26.76 -14.32 25.90
CA ASP A 363 -26.84 -14.75 24.50
C ASP A 363 -27.55 -13.76 23.59
N ILE A 364 -28.64 -13.14 24.05
CA ILE A 364 -29.34 -12.07 23.32
C ILE A 364 -28.43 -10.85 23.21
N GLY A 365 -27.80 -10.44 24.32
CA GLY A 365 -26.88 -9.31 24.37
C GLY A 365 -25.71 -9.47 23.42
N ARG A 366 -25.10 -10.67 23.36
CA ARG A 366 -24.03 -11.01 22.41
C ARG A 366 -24.45 -10.76 20.97
N LYS A 367 -25.60 -11.32 20.56
CA LYS A 367 -26.11 -11.21 19.19
C LYS A 367 -26.51 -9.76 18.86
N TYR A 368 -27.20 -9.08 19.77
CA TYR A 368 -27.64 -7.70 19.60
C TYR A 368 -26.46 -6.72 19.49
N LEU A 369 -25.45 -6.85 20.36
CA LEU A 369 -24.25 -6.02 20.33
C LEU A 369 -23.47 -6.22 19.03
N GLN A 370 -23.29 -7.47 18.58
CA GLN A 370 -22.57 -7.77 17.35
C GLN A 370 -23.30 -7.25 16.10
N ASN A 371 -24.62 -7.45 16.02
CA ASN A 371 -25.38 -7.16 14.81
C ASN A 371 -25.80 -5.69 14.69
N ASN A 372 -25.99 -4.97 15.80
CA ASN A 372 -26.50 -3.59 15.76
C ASN A 372 -25.45 -2.57 16.20
N LEU A 373 -24.94 -2.68 17.43
CA LEU A 373 -24.10 -1.64 18.04
C LEU A 373 -22.66 -1.63 17.51
N LEU A 374 -22.08 -2.81 17.26
CA LEU A 374 -20.70 -2.94 16.79
C LEU A 374 -20.59 -3.08 15.26
N LYS A 375 -21.71 -3.04 14.52
CA LYS A 375 -21.75 -3.20 13.05
C LYS A 375 -20.91 -2.15 12.33
N ASN A 376 -20.94 -0.91 12.83
CA ASN A 376 -20.24 0.23 12.23
C ASN A 376 -18.85 0.53 12.83
N LEU A 377 -18.42 -0.25 13.82
CA LEU A 377 -17.06 -0.11 14.33
C LEU A 377 -16.06 -0.66 13.33
N SER A 378 -14.92 0.00 13.20
CA SER A 378 -13.83 -0.53 12.39
C SER A 378 -13.24 -1.79 13.03
N ASP A 379 -12.86 -2.73 12.19
CA ASP A 379 -12.23 -3.98 12.58
C ASP A 379 -10.79 -3.80 13.04
N SER A 380 -10.08 -2.87 12.40
CA SER A 380 -8.77 -2.39 12.83
C SER A 380 -8.77 -0.87 12.87
N HIS A 381 -8.02 -0.29 13.82
CA HIS A 381 -7.73 1.14 13.87
C HIS A 381 -6.27 1.34 14.29
N GLU A 382 -5.46 1.85 13.36
CA GLU A 382 -4.01 1.95 13.54
C GLU A 382 -3.51 3.37 13.31
N LYS A 383 -2.45 3.76 14.05
CA LYS A 383 -1.80 5.05 13.85
C LYS A 383 -0.71 4.93 12.80
N ILE A 384 -0.70 5.86 11.85
CA ILE A 384 0.37 6.02 10.87
C ILE A 384 1.45 6.89 11.49
N THR A 385 2.67 6.37 11.54
CA THR A 385 3.81 7.06 12.14
C THR A 385 4.98 7.18 11.18
N TYR A 386 5.73 8.26 11.31
CA TYR A 386 6.97 8.52 10.60
C TYR A 386 8.13 8.69 11.58
N GLY A 387 9.26 8.06 11.31
CA GLY A 387 10.46 8.19 12.15
C GLY A 387 11.48 7.08 11.90
N SER A 388 12.75 7.41 12.15
CA SER A 388 13.86 6.45 12.20
C SER A 388 13.81 5.66 13.51
N LEU A 389 14.37 4.44 13.51
CA LEU A 389 14.46 3.51 14.65
C LEU A 389 14.96 4.18 15.96
N ASN A 390 15.76 5.25 15.86
CA ASN A 390 16.37 5.93 17.00
C ASN A 390 15.72 7.29 17.35
N SER A 391 14.69 7.72 16.61
CA SER A 391 14.04 9.03 16.75
C SER A 391 12.60 8.91 17.23
N LYS A 392 12.08 9.98 17.85
CA LYS A 392 10.68 10.03 18.31
C LYS A 392 9.73 9.88 17.10
N TYR A 393 8.93 8.82 17.09
CA TYR A 393 7.91 8.60 16.07
C TYR A 393 6.89 9.74 16.04
N ILE A 394 6.74 10.36 14.88
CA ILE A 394 5.80 11.43 14.61
C ILE A 394 4.51 10.81 14.09
N ASN A 395 3.37 11.13 14.69
CA ASN A 395 2.07 10.71 14.18
C ASN A 395 1.68 11.53 12.95
N VAL A 396 1.58 10.88 11.80
CA VAL A 396 1.22 11.50 10.51
C VAL A 396 -0.21 11.16 10.07
N GLY A 397 -0.93 10.31 10.80
CA GLY A 397 -2.29 9.92 10.42
C GLY A 397 -2.83 8.70 11.16
N SER A 398 -3.95 8.18 10.67
CA SER A 398 -4.55 6.92 11.14
C SER A 398 -5.23 6.19 10.00
N ILE A 399 -5.33 4.87 10.13
CA ILE A 399 -6.05 3.99 9.21
C ILE A 399 -7.11 3.26 10.00
N SER A 400 -8.28 3.07 9.40
CA SER A 400 -9.32 2.20 9.95
C SER A 400 -9.84 1.30 8.84
N GLU A 401 -9.94 0.01 9.12
CA GLU A 401 -10.31 -0.99 8.13
C GLU A 401 -11.53 -1.77 8.59
N SER A 402 -12.33 -2.26 7.66
CA SER A 402 -13.51 -3.09 7.93
C SER A 402 -13.67 -4.12 6.83
N PHE A 403 -14.08 -5.32 7.21
CA PHE A 403 -14.28 -6.44 6.31
C PHE A 403 -15.63 -7.09 6.61
N ASN A 404 -16.44 -7.27 5.58
CA ASN A 404 -17.71 -7.97 5.68
C ASN A 404 -17.92 -8.86 4.45
N PHE A 405 -18.47 -10.04 4.66
CA PHE A 405 -19.13 -10.79 3.59
C PHE A 405 -20.51 -10.21 3.37
N ARG A 406 -20.89 -10.07 2.09
CA ARG A 406 -22.23 -9.69 1.67
C ARG A 406 -22.71 -10.76 0.69
N ASN A 407 -23.83 -11.36 1.04
CA ASN A 407 -24.49 -12.38 0.24
C ASN A 407 -25.62 -11.70 -0.52
N GLY A 408 -25.68 -11.93 -1.84
CA GLY A 408 -26.71 -11.35 -2.70
C GLY A 408 -26.62 -9.84 -2.91
N GLN A 409 -27.58 -9.32 -3.67
CA GLN A 409 -27.62 -7.93 -4.14
C GLN A 409 -28.10 -6.94 -3.07
N ASP A 410 -29.01 -7.36 -2.17
CA ASP A 410 -29.73 -6.49 -1.23
C ASP A 410 -28.84 -5.70 -0.26
N HIS A 411 -27.60 -6.15 -0.08
CA HIS A 411 -26.64 -5.51 0.79
C HIS A 411 -25.57 -4.71 0.05
N ILE A 412 -25.55 -4.70 -1.28
CA ILE A 412 -24.58 -3.96 -2.09
C ILE A 412 -25.27 -2.72 -2.66
N PRO A 413 -24.67 -1.51 -2.60
CA PRO A 413 -25.31 -0.33 -3.18
C PRO A 413 -25.58 -0.51 -4.68
N GLU A 414 -26.79 -0.14 -5.12
CA GLU A 414 -27.22 -0.28 -6.53
C GLU A 414 -26.25 0.39 -7.52
N GLU A 415 -25.68 1.53 -7.15
CA GLU A 415 -24.66 2.24 -7.96
C GLU A 415 -23.47 1.33 -8.32
N ILE A 416 -23.04 0.48 -7.39
CA ILE A 416 -21.91 -0.44 -7.57
C ILE A 416 -22.28 -1.58 -8.52
N ILE A 417 -23.48 -2.13 -8.36
CA ILE A 417 -24.00 -3.21 -9.21
C ILE A 417 -24.15 -2.69 -10.64
N ASN A 418 -24.88 -1.59 -10.81
CA ASN A 418 -25.13 -0.98 -12.11
C ASN A 418 -23.82 -0.60 -12.83
N PHE A 419 -22.84 -0.05 -12.10
CA PHE A 419 -21.55 0.29 -12.68
C PHE A 419 -20.76 -0.95 -13.13
N ARG A 420 -20.80 -2.04 -12.34
CA ARG A 420 -20.18 -3.31 -12.70
C ARG A 420 -20.81 -3.91 -13.95
N GLU A 421 -22.13 -3.99 -14.00
CA GLU A 421 -22.87 -4.54 -15.15
C GLU A 421 -22.59 -3.73 -16.41
N TYR A 422 -22.63 -2.41 -16.32
CA TYR A 422 -22.30 -1.52 -17.42
C TYR A 422 -20.87 -1.75 -17.97
N LYS A 423 -19.89 -2.01 -17.08
CA LYS A 423 -18.49 -2.17 -17.46
C LYS A 423 -18.11 -3.57 -17.94
N LEU A 424 -18.64 -4.61 -17.30
CA LEU A 424 -18.15 -5.98 -17.47
C LEU A 424 -19.23 -6.97 -17.93
N GLY A 425 -20.48 -6.52 -18.05
CA GLY A 425 -21.66 -7.32 -18.36
C GLY A 425 -22.21 -8.07 -17.13
N SER A 426 -23.52 -8.35 -17.14
CA SER A 426 -24.22 -9.14 -16.12
C SER A 426 -23.80 -10.61 -16.18
N ARG A 427 -23.42 -11.21 -15.04
CA ARG A 427 -23.16 -12.66 -14.91
C ARG A 427 -23.51 -13.15 -13.52
N PHE A 428 -24.36 -14.19 -13.45
CA PHE A 428 -24.61 -15.03 -12.27
C PHE A 428 -24.70 -14.29 -10.93
N LEU A 429 -25.26 -13.07 -10.91
CA LEU A 429 -25.19 -12.16 -9.75
C LEU A 429 -25.81 -12.77 -8.48
N ASP A 430 -26.86 -13.58 -8.66
CA ASP A 430 -27.63 -14.14 -7.56
C ASP A 430 -26.93 -15.31 -6.85
N GLN A 431 -25.79 -15.77 -7.38
CA GLN A 431 -25.02 -16.90 -6.84
C GLN A 431 -23.58 -16.51 -6.46
N GLU A 432 -23.22 -15.23 -6.58
CA GLU A 432 -21.89 -14.75 -6.25
C GLU A 432 -21.76 -14.37 -4.77
N GLU A 433 -20.61 -14.71 -4.21
CA GLU A 433 -20.22 -14.27 -2.87
C GLU A 433 -19.39 -13.00 -3.00
N THR A 434 -19.73 -11.98 -2.22
CA THR A 434 -19.06 -10.68 -2.29
C THR A 434 -18.32 -10.35 -1.00
N ILE A 435 -17.04 -10.07 -1.13
CA ILE A 435 -16.26 -9.44 -0.05
C ILE A 435 -16.38 -7.92 -0.20
N ASN A 436 -16.86 -7.27 0.85
CA ASN A 436 -16.77 -5.82 1.01
C ASN A 436 -15.63 -5.51 1.99
N TYR A 437 -14.60 -4.82 1.51
CA TYR A 437 -13.52 -4.29 2.33
C TYR A 437 -13.52 -2.78 2.26
N TYR A 438 -13.66 -2.13 3.41
CA TYR A 438 -13.64 -0.68 3.54
C TYR A 438 -12.37 -0.24 4.25
N LYS A 439 -11.72 0.78 3.69
CA LYS A 439 -10.50 1.39 4.24
C LYS A 439 -10.67 2.90 4.33
N LYS A 440 -10.50 3.41 5.55
CA LYS A 440 -10.51 4.84 5.89
C LYS A 440 -9.11 5.29 6.23
N VAL A 441 -8.60 6.29 5.52
CA VAL A 441 -7.26 6.86 5.72
C VAL A 441 -7.41 8.32 6.10
N ILE A 442 -6.88 8.68 7.27
CA ILE A 442 -6.84 10.07 7.76
C ILE A 442 -5.39 10.53 7.80
N LEU A 443 -5.05 11.58 7.04
CA LEU A 443 -3.68 12.11 6.94
C LEU A 443 -3.59 13.51 7.54
N LYS A 444 -2.53 13.75 8.31
CA LYS A 444 -2.21 15.07 8.89
C LYS A 444 -1.30 15.85 7.94
N GLY A 445 -1.90 16.49 6.92
CA GLY A 445 -1.17 17.17 5.85
C GLY A 445 -0.11 18.17 6.32
N LYS A 446 -0.44 19.01 7.33
CA LYS A 446 0.51 19.97 7.93
C LYS A 446 1.75 19.30 8.55
N VAL A 447 1.59 18.11 9.13
CA VAL A 447 2.71 17.36 9.73
C VAL A 447 3.59 16.77 8.64
N ILE A 448 2.98 16.21 7.58
CA ILE A 448 3.71 15.66 6.44
C ILE A 448 4.50 16.76 5.71
N ASN A 449 3.89 17.93 5.52
CA ASN A 449 4.56 19.07 4.88
C ASN A 449 5.81 19.54 5.64
N LYS A 450 5.77 19.50 6.98
CA LYS A 450 6.93 19.85 7.83
C LYS A 450 8.10 18.87 7.70
N ILE A 451 7.85 17.63 7.26
CA ILE A 451 8.92 16.65 7.02
C ILE A 451 9.70 17.04 5.76
N ASN A 452 8.99 17.31 4.66
CA ASN A 452 9.57 17.83 3.42
C ASN A 452 8.46 18.45 2.55
N GLU A 453 8.60 19.73 2.23
CA GLU A 453 7.60 20.49 1.46
C GLU A 453 7.42 20.00 0.01
N ASN A 454 8.37 19.23 -0.52
CA ASN A 454 8.28 18.65 -1.86
C ASN A 454 7.52 17.31 -1.89
N ILE A 455 7.04 16.83 -0.74
CA ILE A 455 6.17 15.65 -0.63
C ILE A 455 4.72 16.11 -0.69
N PHE A 456 4.04 15.74 -1.78
CA PHE A 456 2.68 16.20 -2.10
C PHE A 456 1.64 15.08 -2.05
N ALA A 457 2.03 13.85 -1.70
CA ALA A 457 1.12 12.73 -1.60
C ALA A 457 1.66 11.62 -0.67
N VAL A 458 0.74 10.82 -0.15
CA VAL A 458 1.04 9.53 0.49
C VAL A 458 0.62 8.42 -0.47
N ARG A 459 1.53 7.48 -0.72
CA ARG A 459 1.27 6.27 -1.49
C ARG A 459 0.87 5.13 -0.56
N ASP A 460 -0.19 4.45 -0.93
CA ASP A 460 -0.70 3.26 -0.26
C ASP A 460 -0.80 2.13 -1.30
N ILE A 461 0.07 1.14 -1.14
CA ILE A 461 0.15 -0.02 -2.02
C ILE A 461 -0.54 -1.17 -1.28
N ILE A 462 -1.67 -1.60 -1.81
CA ILE A 462 -2.40 -2.78 -1.33
C ILE A 462 -2.02 -3.94 -2.23
N ARG A 463 -1.33 -4.93 -1.66
CA ARG A 463 -1.07 -6.20 -2.34
C ARG A 463 -2.03 -7.25 -1.84
N LEU A 464 -2.84 -7.77 -2.75
CA LEU A 464 -3.78 -8.85 -2.49
C LEU A 464 -3.17 -10.16 -2.97
N ASN A 465 -2.89 -11.06 -2.04
CA ASN A 465 -2.44 -12.41 -2.34
C ASN A 465 -3.64 -13.31 -2.65
N ILE A 466 -3.72 -13.82 -3.88
CA ILE A 466 -4.81 -14.66 -4.34
C ILE A 466 -4.56 -16.16 -4.14
N LYS A 467 -3.44 -16.56 -3.53
CA LYS A 467 -3.07 -17.97 -3.36
C LYS A 467 -4.15 -18.77 -2.65
N ASN A 468 -4.77 -18.20 -1.62
CA ASN A 468 -5.85 -18.86 -0.90
C ASN A 468 -7.12 -18.99 -1.75
N TYR A 469 -7.41 -18.01 -2.63
CA TYR A 469 -8.54 -18.07 -3.56
C TYR A 469 -8.39 -19.17 -4.61
N ILE A 470 -7.19 -19.36 -5.15
CA ILE A 470 -6.94 -20.33 -6.22
C ILE A 470 -6.61 -21.73 -5.71
N SER A 471 -6.33 -21.88 -4.40
CA SER A 471 -5.88 -23.13 -3.79
C SER A 471 -6.82 -24.31 -4.01
N ARG A 472 -8.13 -24.06 -4.14
CA ARG A 472 -9.18 -25.08 -4.31
C ARG A 472 -9.62 -25.29 -5.76
N LEU A 473 -9.06 -24.55 -6.70
CA LEU A 473 -9.43 -24.67 -8.10
C LEU A 473 -8.96 -26.01 -8.68
N GLY A 474 -9.72 -26.54 -9.64
CA GLY A 474 -9.31 -27.70 -10.45
C GLY A 474 -8.24 -27.33 -11.48
N ASP A 475 -7.84 -28.32 -12.30
CA ASP A 475 -6.77 -28.16 -13.29
C ASP A 475 -6.99 -26.97 -14.24
N PRO A 476 -5.91 -26.26 -14.63
CA PRO A 476 -5.99 -25.04 -15.44
C PRO A 476 -6.44 -25.32 -16.89
N TYR A 477 -6.52 -26.59 -17.31
CA TYR A 477 -7.01 -27.00 -18.62
C TYR A 477 -7.99 -28.15 -18.45
N PHE A 478 -9.03 -28.18 -19.29
CA PHE A 478 -9.89 -29.35 -19.43
C PHE A 478 -9.86 -29.86 -20.87
N LYS A 479 -9.94 -31.19 -21.01
CA LYS A 479 -9.95 -31.86 -22.31
C LYS A 479 -11.38 -31.93 -22.80
N THR A 480 -11.62 -31.43 -24.01
CA THR A 480 -12.91 -31.55 -24.70
C THR A 480 -12.71 -32.00 -26.15
N ARG A 481 -13.80 -32.33 -26.84
CA ARG A 481 -13.81 -32.66 -28.26
C ARG A 481 -14.46 -31.52 -29.03
N LEU A 482 -13.77 -30.99 -30.02
CA LEU A 482 -14.34 -30.08 -31.01
C LEU A 482 -14.70 -30.87 -32.26
N LEU A 483 -15.88 -30.60 -32.79
CA LEU A 483 -16.27 -31.03 -34.13
C LEU A 483 -15.81 -29.95 -35.12
N THR A 484 -15.01 -30.33 -36.11
CA THR A 484 -14.61 -29.40 -37.18
C THR A 484 -15.77 -29.20 -38.17
N SER A 485 -15.70 -28.16 -39.00
CA SER A 485 -16.65 -27.93 -40.10
C SER A 485 -16.72 -29.08 -41.11
N GLU A 486 -15.71 -29.96 -41.14
CA GLU A 486 -15.66 -31.19 -41.94
C GLU A 486 -16.28 -32.42 -41.23
N GLY A 487 -16.88 -32.26 -40.04
CA GLY A 487 -17.45 -33.37 -39.27
C GLY A 487 -16.41 -34.26 -38.55
N LYS A 488 -15.14 -33.87 -38.51
CA LYS A 488 -14.08 -34.62 -37.80
C LYS A 488 -14.03 -34.20 -36.34
N SER A 489 -13.98 -35.17 -35.43
CA SER A 489 -13.78 -34.91 -34.00
C SER A 489 -12.30 -34.78 -33.66
N LYS A 490 -11.89 -33.65 -33.07
CA LYS A 490 -10.53 -33.40 -32.57
C LYS A 490 -10.55 -33.20 -31.06
N ARG A 491 -9.67 -33.89 -30.34
CA ARG A 491 -9.43 -33.62 -28.91
C ARG A 491 -8.61 -32.34 -28.78
N ILE A 492 -9.07 -31.43 -27.94
CA ILE A 492 -8.37 -30.19 -27.63
C ILE A 492 -8.35 -29.94 -26.13
N GLU A 493 -7.34 -29.18 -25.68
CA GLU A 493 -7.25 -28.65 -24.32
C GLU A 493 -7.72 -27.21 -24.33
N VAL A 494 -8.72 -26.91 -23.49
CA VAL A 494 -9.30 -25.58 -23.35
C VAL A 494 -8.89 -25.01 -21.99
N PRO A 495 -8.42 -23.76 -21.92
CA PRO A 495 -8.08 -23.13 -20.64
C PRO A 495 -9.33 -22.98 -19.76
N ARG A 496 -9.20 -23.43 -18.51
CA ARG A 496 -10.19 -23.21 -17.45
C ARG A 496 -9.77 -22.00 -16.62
N VAL A 497 -10.57 -20.93 -16.71
CA VAL A 497 -10.34 -19.67 -15.99
C VAL A 497 -11.55 -19.29 -15.15
N TYR A 498 -11.29 -18.49 -14.13
CA TYR A 498 -12.27 -17.95 -13.20
C TYR A 498 -12.13 -16.43 -13.18
N TYR A 499 -13.26 -15.75 -13.03
CA TYR A 499 -13.34 -14.30 -13.07
C TYR A 499 -13.61 -13.78 -11.67
N ILE A 500 -12.72 -12.96 -11.13
CA ILE A 500 -12.94 -12.21 -9.90
C ILE A 500 -13.12 -10.76 -10.32
N ASP A 501 -14.32 -10.23 -10.14
CA ASP A 501 -14.59 -8.82 -10.47
C ASP A 501 -14.27 -7.95 -9.26
N LEU A 502 -13.57 -6.86 -9.50
CA LEU A 502 -13.18 -5.88 -8.50
C LEU A 502 -13.83 -4.54 -8.86
N VAL A 503 -14.70 -4.04 -7.99
CA VAL A 503 -15.24 -2.68 -8.07
C VAL A 503 -14.70 -1.87 -6.91
N LEU A 504 -14.15 -0.70 -7.22
CA LEU A 504 -13.59 0.24 -6.26
C LEU A 504 -14.36 1.55 -6.30
N ASN A 505 -14.84 2.00 -5.14
CA ASN A 505 -15.33 3.37 -4.97
C ASN A 505 -14.35 4.18 -4.14
N TYR A 506 -13.99 5.36 -4.65
CA TYR A 506 -13.13 6.31 -3.97
C TYR A 506 -13.98 7.49 -3.53
N SER A 507 -14.01 7.76 -2.23
CA SER A 507 -14.68 8.95 -1.71
C SER A 507 -13.75 9.77 -0.83
N GLN A 508 -14.01 11.06 -0.78
CA GLN A 508 -13.28 11.99 0.06
C GLN A 508 -14.26 12.98 0.67
N LYS A 509 -13.94 13.42 1.88
CA LYS A 509 -14.66 14.53 2.51
C LYS A 509 -14.39 15.82 1.73
N ASP A 510 -15.45 16.41 1.19
CA ASP A 510 -15.43 17.64 0.39
C ASP A 510 -15.21 18.90 1.25
N GLN A 511 -15.35 20.06 0.61
CA GLN A 511 -15.20 21.37 1.24
C GLN A 511 -16.30 21.65 2.30
N SER A 512 -17.51 21.10 2.14
CA SER A 512 -18.64 21.26 3.08
C SER A 512 -18.58 20.28 4.26
N GLY A 513 -17.73 19.27 4.16
CA GLY A 513 -17.64 18.20 5.13
C GLY A 513 -18.52 16.98 4.81
N GLN A 514 -19.16 16.97 3.65
CA GLN A 514 -19.89 15.82 3.12
C GLN A 514 -18.93 14.88 2.38
N MET A 515 -19.25 13.59 2.33
CA MET A 515 -18.48 12.63 1.55
C MET A 515 -18.88 12.76 0.08
N GLN A 516 -17.91 13.01 -0.80
CA GLN A 516 -18.10 13.07 -2.24
C GLN A 516 -17.41 11.88 -2.90
N ASN A 517 -18.14 11.15 -3.75
CA ASN A 517 -17.57 10.13 -4.63
C ASN A 517 -16.66 10.81 -5.67
N ILE A 518 -15.39 10.41 -5.72
CA ILE A 518 -14.37 10.94 -6.62
C ILE A 518 -14.34 10.18 -7.93
N ALA A 519 -14.39 8.84 -7.85
CA ALA A 519 -14.40 7.97 -9.01
C ALA A 519 -14.75 6.53 -8.61
N LEU A 520 -15.31 5.81 -9.58
CA LEU A 520 -15.47 4.37 -9.58
C LEU A 520 -14.49 3.75 -10.59
N ASP A 521 -13.85 2.66 -10.20
CA ASP A 521 -13.01 1.83 -11.08
C ASP A 521 -13.51 0.39 -11.02
N CYS A 522 -13.55 -0.27 -12.17
CA CYS A 522 -13.93 -1.67 -12.27
C CYS A 522 -12.84 -2.43 -13.03
N ARG A 523 -12.44 -3.60 -12.52
CA ARG A 523 -11.44 -4.49 -13.12
C ARG A 523 -11.89 -5.93 -13.01
N ARG A 524 -11.55 -6.74 -14.01
CA ARG A 524 -11.76 -8.19 -13.98
C ARG A 524 -10.42 -8.89 -13.87
N LEU A 525 -10.22 -9.58 -12.76
CA LEU A 525 -9.06 -10.42 -12.53
C LEU A 525 -9.35 -11.83 -13.05
N ILE A 526 -8.57 -12.27 -14.04
CA ILE A 526 -8.71 -13.59 -14.64
C ILE A 526 -7.66 -14.50 -14.07
N VAL A 527 -8.09 -15.57 -13.42
CA VAL A 527 -7.20 -16.48 -12.69
C VAL A 527 -7.44 -17.93 -13.07
N ASN A 528 -6.43 -18.76 -12.87
CA ASN A 528 -6.51 -20.21 -12.91
C ASN A 528 -5.76 -20.80 -11.70
N LYS A 529 -5.60 -22.12 -11.65
CA LYS A 529 -4.86 -22.80 -10.57
C LYS A 529 -3.40 -22.38 -10.44
N GLU A 530 -2.77 -21.92 -11.53
CA GLU A 530 -1.37 -21.50 -11.56
C GLU A 530 -1.16 -20.04 -11.12
N GLY A 531 -2.23 -19.22 -11.14
CA GLY A 531 -2.17 -17.83 -10.73
C GLY A 531 -3.03 -16.88 -11.57
N VAL A 532 -2.64 -15.60 -11.54
CA VAL A 532 -3.21 -14.54 -12.37
C VAL A 532 -2.79 -14.76 -13.82
N VAL A 533 -3.79 -14.88 -14.71
CA VAL A 533 -3.60 -14.96 -16.16
C VAL A 533 -3.48 -13.55 -16.74
N ARG A 534 -4.43 -12.66 -16.40
CA ARG A 534 -4.44 -11.26 -16.84
C ARG A 534 -5.43 -10.42 -16.03
N LEU A 535 -5.33 -9.10 -16.21
CA LEU A 535 -6.24 -8.11 -15.67
C LEU A 535 -6.92 -7.37 -16.83
N GLU A 536 -8.25 -7.37 -16.84
CA GLU A 536 -9.09 -6.67 -17.83
C GLU A 536 -9.69 -5.41 -17.20
N SER A 537 -9.91 -4.38 -18.03
CA SER A 537 -10.17 -2.99 -17.62
C SER A 537 -11.43 -2.40 -18.18
#